data_AF-A0A423SZI8-F1
#
_entry.id   AF-A0A423SZI8-F1
#
_cell.length_a   1.000
_cell.length_b   1.000
_cell.length_c   1.000
_cell.angle_alpha   90.00
_cell.angle_beta   90.00
_cell.angle_gamma   90.00
#
_symmetry.space_group_name_H-M   'P 1'
#
loop_
_entity.id
_entity.type
_entity.pdbx_description
1 polymer ?
#
loop_
_entity_poly.entity_id
_entity_poly.type
_entity_poly.pdbx_seq_one_letter_code
_entity_poly.pdbx_strand_id
1 'polypeptide(L)'
;MASISTREKLLSLIDDTELISKELLENSIAPKAQRLSAHDQAQLIELLIHKDTELKETIKLASDQARIAEIMETVQAEVDRHDQMILQLEKQLHDAHHTLSVALYQARQKLQSIARANKRPVNSEELIKYAHRISSTYAVSAPDNWQQGDPRRPYPTDLEMRAGYLGQNGQLLHTQSHLSDPMTRGHHTGKYEPTSAGIGGTFSWQPSGDLQVHMGGHTAVVEKKEQEDVEVMSSDSSSSSSSDSQ
;
A
#
# COMPACT_ATOMS: atom_id res chain seq x y z
N MET A 1 -11.21 -54.96 -10.24
CA MET A 1 -12.64 -55.04 -9.88
C MET A 1 -12.87 -53.95 -8.85
N ALA A 2 -13.76 -53.00 -9.11
CA ALA A 2 -14.08 -51.97 -8.12
C ALA A 2 -14.66 -52.65 -6.88
N SER A 3 -13.98 -52.53 -5.75
CA SER A 3 -14.47 -53.04 -4.47
C SER A 3 -15.73 -52.26 -4.11
N ILE A 4 -16.87 -52.96 -4.04
CA ILE A 4 -18.17 -52.43 -3.60
C ILE A 4 -18.00 -51.74 -2.24
N SER A 5 -18.60 -50.57 -2.05
CA SER A 5 -18.48 -49.87 -0.77
C SER A 5 -19.16 -50.65 0.35
N THR A 6 -18.69 -50.48 1.59
CA THR A 6 -19.31 -51.15 2.76
C THR A 6 -20.80 -50.81 2.90
N ARG A 7 -21.20 -49.59 2.51
CA ARG A 7 -22.60 -49.16 2.45
C ARG A 7 -23.41 -49.96 1.42
N GLU A 8 -22.92 -50.05 0.19
CA GLU A 8 -23.59 -50.80 -0.88
C GLU A 8 -23.68 -52.29 -0.55
N LYS A 9 -22.63 -52.85 0.07
CA LYS A 9 -22.62 -54.23 0.55
C LYS A 9 -23.69 -54.47 1.61
N LEU A 10 -23.83 -53.57 2.59
CA LEU A 10 -24.88 -53.66 3.62
C LEU A 10 -26.29 -53.61 3.02
N LEU A 11 -26.53 -52.70 2.06
CA LEU A 11 -27.83 -52.58 1.40
C LEU A 11 -28.18 -53.86 0.63
N SER A 12 -27.24 -54.39 -0.14
CA SER A 12 -27.45 -55.65 -0.87
C SER A 12 -27.72 -56.84 0.06
N LEU A 13 -27.06 -56.91 1.22
CA LEU A 13 -27.30 -57.99 2.20
C LEU A 13 -28.68 -57.88 2.86
N ILE A 14 -29.19 -56.66 3.06
CA ILE A 14 -30.55 -56.42 3.56
C ILE A 14 -31.58 -56.84 2.51
N ASP A 15 -31.38 -56.46 1.25
CA ASP A 15 -32.28 -56.84 0.15
C ASP A 15 -32.30 -58.37 -0.04
N ASP A 16 -31.13 -59.03 0.02
CA ASP A 16 -31.01 -60.50 -0.06
C ASP A 16 -31.75 -61.18 1.11
N THR A 17 -31.56 -60.70 2.34
CA THR A 17 -32.24 -61.27 3.53
C THR A 17 -33.74 -61.04 3.50
N GLU A 18 -34.20 -59.89 2.99
CA GLU A 18 -35.62 -59.61 2.77
C GLU A 18 -36.21 -60.59 1.74
N LEU A 19 -35.54 -60.79 0.60
CA LEU A 19 -35.99 -61.68 -0.46
C LEU A 19 -36.12 -63.12 0.03
N ILE A 20 -35.07 -63.63 0.68
CA ILE A 20 -35.06 -65.00 1.25
C ILE A 20 -36.17 -65.16 2.30
N SER A 21 -36.38 -64.15 3.14
CA SER A 21 -37.43 -64.18 4.17
C SER A 21 -38.84 -64.20 3.56
N LYS A 22 -39.07 -63.45 2.48
CA LYS A 22 -40.34 -63.47 1.74
C LYS A 22 -40.61 -64.84 1.13
N GLU A 23 -39.64 -65.42 0.44
CA GLU A 23 -39.78 -66.77 -0.14
C GLU A 23 -40.08 -67.84 0.93
N LEU A 24 -39.44 -67.74 2.10
CA LEU A 24 -39.65 -68.66 3.21
C LEU A 24 -41.06 -68.54 3.83
N LEU A 25 -41.58 -67.32 3.94
CA LEU A 25 -42.95 -67.05 4.39
C LEU A 25 -43.99 -67.50 3.36
N GLU A 26 -43.79 -67.18 2.08
CA GLU A 26 -44.66 -67.61 1.00
C GLU A 26 -44.74 -69.14 0.94
N ASN A 27 -43.61 -69.83 1.13
CA ASN A 27 -43.61 -71.29 1.21
C ASN A 27 -44.39 -71.86 2.39
N SER A 28 -44.30 -71.20 3.54
CA SER A 28 -44.96 -71.64 4.77
C SER A 28 -46.49 -71.57 4.64
N ILE A 29 -46.99 -70.58 3.90
CA ILE A 29 -48.43 -70.33 3.67
C ILE A 29 -48.95 -71.13 2.45
N ALA A 30 -48.07 -71.56 1.55
CA ALA A 30 -48.44 -72.29 0.33
C ALA A 30 -49.20 -73.61 0.61
N PRO A 31 -50.18 -73.96 -0.25
CA PRO A 31 -50.91 -75.24 -0.16
C PRO A 31 -49.95 -76.42 -0.34
N LYS A 32 -50.25 -77.57 0.30
CA LYS A 32 -49.35 -78.74 0.37
C LYS A 32 -48.81 -79.24 -0.98
N ALA A 33 -49.55 -79.05 -2.07
CA ALA A 33 -49.15 -79.45 -3.42
C ALA A 33 -48.08 -78.53 -4.05
N GLN A 34 -47.86 -77.33 -3.48
CA GLN A 34 -47.02 -76.26 -4.04
C GLN A 34 -45.92 -75.82 -3.06
N ARG A 35 -45.78 -76.52 -1.93
CA ARG A 35 -44.70 -76.31 -0.97
C ARG A 35 -43.37 -76.79 -1.55
N LEU A 36 -42.29 -76.13 -1.16
CA LEU A 36 -40.94 -76.58 -1.51
C LEU A 36 -40.68 -77.94 -0.85
N SER A 37 -39.75 -78.69 -1.44
CA SER A 37 -39.24 -79.91 -0.80
C SER A 37 -38.66 -79.55 0.57
N ALA A 38 -38.73 -80.48 1.53
CA ALA A 38 -38.08 -80.31 2.83
C ALA A 38 -36.57 -80.05 2.70
N HIS A 39 -35.95 -80.54 1.62
CA HIS A 39 -34.55 -80.27 1.31
C HIS A 39 -34.32 -78.82 0.88
N ASP A 40 -35.11 -78.31 -0.05
CA ASP A 40 -34.99 -76.92 -0.55
C ASP A 40 -35.32 -75.91 0.56
N GLN A 41 -36.29 -76.23 1.43
CA GLN A 41 -36.59 -75.42 2.61
C GLN A 41 -35.42 -75.37 3.59
N ALA A 42 -34.71 -76.48 3.80
CA ALA A 42 -33.52 -76.51 4.65
C ALA A 42 -32.36 -75.69 4.05
N GLN A 43 -32.16 -75.76 2.72
CA GLN A 43 -31.16 -74.95 2.02
C GLN A 43 -31.46 -73.44 2.11
N LEU A 44 -32.74 -73.05 2.01
CA LEU A 44 -33.16 -71.66 2.12
C LEU A 44 -32.90 -71.10 3.53
N ILE A 45 -33.12 -71.91 4.58
CA ILE A 45 -32.81 -71.57 5.97
C ILE A 45 -31.30 -71.43 6.16
N GLU A 46 -30.50 -72.35 5.61
CA GLU A 46 -29.03 -72.29 5.70
C GLU A 46 -28.49 -71.04 5.00
N LEU A 47 -29.03 -70.70 3.83
CA LEU A 47 -28.68 -69.49 3.10
C LEU A 47 -29.03 -68.22 3.90
N LEU A 48 -30.18 -68.20 4.58
CA LEU A 48 -30.57 -67.09 5.45
C LEU A 48 -29.60 -66.93 6.64
N ILE A 49 -29.21 -68.03 7.28
CA ILE A 49 -28.23 -68.02 8.37
C ILE A 49 -26.88 -67.49 7.85
N HIS A 50 -26.45 -67.94 6.68
CA HIS A 50 -25.21 -67.48 6.07
C HIS A 50 -25.25 -65.96 5.80
N LYS A 51 -26.34 -65.46 5.23
CA LYS A 51 -26.51 -64.02 4.97
C LYS A 51 -26.60 -63.18 6.25
N ASP A 52 -27.23 -63.70 7.31
CA ASP A 52 -27.23 -63.06 8.64
C ASP A 52 -25.81 -62.98 9.24
N THR A 53 -25.01 -64.03 9.10
CA THR A 53 -23.60 -63.98 9.54
C THR A 53 -22.79 -62.96 8.76
N GLU A 54 -22.93 -62.92 7.43
CA GLU A 54 -22.24 -61.95 6.58
C GLU A 54 -22.67 -60.50 6.88
N LEU A 55 -23.95 -60.28 7.15
CA LEU A 55 -24.50 -58.98 7.56
C LEU A 55 -23.89 -58.53 8.89
N LYS A 56 -23.83 -59.40 9.91
CA LYS A 56 -23.23 -59.10 11.21
C LYS A 56 -21.75 -58.75 11.10
N GLU A 57 -21.00 -59.48 10.29
CA GLU A 57 -19.58 -59.18 10.03
C GLU A 57 -19.41 -57.82 9.33
N THR A 58 -20.25 -57.52 8.34
CA THR A 58 -20.19 -56.26 7.59
C THR A 58 -20.59 -55.07 8.46
N ILE A 59 -21.54 -55.23 9.39
CA ILE A 59 -21.90 -54.20 10.38
C ILE A 59 -20.73 -53.92 11.32
N LYS A 60 -20.03 -54.96 11.78
CA LYS A 60 -18.85 -54.79 12.63
C LYS A 60 -17.76 -54.00 11.90
N LEU A 61 -17.51 -54.31 10.63
CA LEU A 61 -16.57 -53.56 9.79
C LEU A 61 -16.98 -52.09 9.65
N ALA A 62 -18.26 -51.80 9.42
CA ALA A 62 -18.77 -50.44 9.33
C ALA A 62 -18.57 -49.66 10.65
N SER A 63 -18.76 -50.31 11.80
CA SER A 63 -18.46 -49.73 13.12
C SER A 63 -16.99 -49.37 13.28
N ASP A 64 -16.08 -50.26 12.85
CA ASP A 64 -14.64 -50.00 12.90
C ASP A 64 -14.24 -48.84 11.97
N GLN A 65 -14.83 -48.78 10.77
CA GLN A 65 -14.64 -47.66 9.84
C GLN A 65 -15.14 -46.34 10.42
N ALA A 66 -16.29 -46.32 11.10
CA ALA A 66 -16.80 -45.12 11.75
C ALA A 66 -15.85 -44.61 12.84
N ARG A 67 -15.30 -45.51 13.66
CA ARG A 67 -14.30 -45.16 14.68
C ARG A 67 -13.02 -44.59 14.06
N ILE A 68 -12.56 -45.14 12.93
CA ILE A 68 -11.40 -44.60 12.22
C ILE A 68 -11.71 -43.22 11.64
N ALA A 69 -12.90 -43.01 11.09
CA ALA A 69 -13.31 -41.72 10.55
C ALA A 69 -13.31 -40.62 11.62
N GLU A 70 -13.78 -40.91 12.84
CA GLU A 70 -13.74 -39.98 13.99
C GLU A 70 -12.30 -39.59 14.36
N ILE A 71 -11.38 -40.57 14.38
CA ILE A 71 -9.95 -40.31 14.62
C ILE A 71 -9.37 -39.46 13.48
N MET A 72 -9.71 -39.76 12.23
CA MET A 72 -9.26 -38.97 11.07
C MET A 72 -9.74 -37.53 11.14
N GLU A 73 -11.01 -37.30 11.51
CA GLU A 73 -11.57 -35.96 11.67
C GLU A 73 -10.85 -35.18 12.79
N THR A 74 -10.58 -35.84 13.92
CA THR A 74 -9.83 -35.23 15.03
C THR A 74 -8.42 -34.84 14.61
N VAL A 75 -7.72 -35.74 13.91
CA VAL A 75 -6.36 -35.47 13.41
C VAL A 75 -6.38 -34.36 12.35
N GLN A 76 -7.36 -34.35 11.46
CA GLN A 76 -7.50 -33.29 10.45
C GLN A 76 -7.71 -31.93 11.11
N ALA A 77 -8.55 -31.84 12.14
CA ALA A 77 -8.76 -30.60 12.88
C ALA A 77 -7.47 -30.09 13.56
N GLU A 78 -6.64 -30.99 14.10
CA GLU A 78 -5.35 -30.62 14.67
C GLU A 78 -4.33 -30.17 13.62
N VAL A 79 -4.35 -30.77 12.43
CA VAL A 79 -3.52 -30.33 11.30
C VAL A 79 -3.94 -28.92 10.86
N ASP A 80 -5.24 -28.70 10.66
CA ASP A 80 -5.77 -27.39 10.25
C ASP A 80 -5.44 -26.29 11.29
N ARG A 81 -5.51 -26.64 12.59
CA ARG A 81 -5.12 -25.75 13.68
C ARG A 81 -3.64 -25.39 13.62
N HIS A 82 -2.76 -26.36 13.38
CA HIS A 82 -1.33 -26.11 13.27
C HIS A 82 -0.99 -25.30 12.02
N ASP A 83 -1.63 -25.55 10.89
CA ASP A 83 -1.42 -24.77 9.66
C ASP A 83 -1.79 -23.30 9.87
N GLN A 84 -2.90 -23.02 10.57
CA GLN A 84 -3.26 -21.65 10.95
C GLN A 84 -2.19 -20.98 11.83
N MET A 85 -1.63 -21.71 12.79
CA MET A 85 -0.54 -21.20 13.64
C MET A 85 0.72 -20.92 12.83
N ILE A 86 1.07 -21.78 11.88
CA ILE A 86 2.23 -21.58 11.00
C ILE A 86 2.05 -20.32 10.16
N LEU A 87 0.88 -20.13 9.55
CA LEU A 87 0.57 -18.94 8.75
C LEU A 87 0.62 -17.66 9.60
N GLN A 88 0.13 -17.72 10.84
CA GLN A 88 0.21 -16.58 11.75
C GLN A 88 1.67 -16.26 12.11
N LEU A 89 2.49 -17.28 12.37
CA LEU A 89 3.91 -17.10 12.69
C LEU A 89 4.69 -16.56 11.49
N GLU A 90 4.43 -17.05 10.29
CA GLU A 90 5.02 -16.55 9.05
C GLU A 90 4.72 -15.06 8.87
N LYS A 91 3.46 -14.66 9.06
CA LYS A 91 3.06 -13.24 8.98
C LYS A 91 3.84 -12.39 10.00
N GLN A 92 3.90 -12.82 11.26
CA GLN A 92 4.63 -12.10 12.30
C GLN A 92 6.11 -11.98 11.98
N LEU A 93 6.72 -13.04 11.43
CA LEU A 93 8.12 -13.03 11.03
C LEU A 93 8.36 -12.06 9.86
N HIS A 94 7.45 -12.03 8.89
CA HIS A 94 7.51 -11.10 7.76
C HIS A 94 7.41 -9.65 8.23
N ASP A 95 6.45 -9.34 9.11
CA ASP A 95 6.26 -8.01 9.67
C ASP A 95 7.48 -7.56 10.49
N ALA A 96 8.04 -8.46 11.30
CA ALA A 96 9.27 -8.20 12.05
C ALA A 96 10.47 -7.96 11.13
N HIS A 97 10.64 -8.78 10.10
CA HIS A 97 11.69 -8.62 9.10
C HIS A 97 11.58 -7.28 8.37
N HIS A 98 10.37 -6.89 7.95
CA HIS A 98 10.12 -5.62 7.29
C HIS A 98 10.47 -4.44 8.21
N THR A 99 9.99 -4.46 9.45
CA THR A 99 10.26 -3.43 10.45
C THR A 99 11.76 -3.28 10.71
N LEU A 100 12.47 -4.40 10.88
CA LEU A 100 13.92 -4.39 11.07
C LEU A 100 14.68 -3.86 9.84
N SER A 101 14.23 -4.21 8.63
CA SER A 101 14.85 -3.74 7.39
C SER A 101 14.73 -2.22 7.25
N VAL A 102 13.54 -1.67 7.53
CA VAL A 102 13.31 -0.22 7.53
C VAL A 102 14.15 0.47 8.61
N ALA A 103 14.16 -0.07 9.83
CA ALA A 103 14.95 0.48 10.93
C ALA A 103 16.46 0.48 10.60
N LEU A 104 16.97 -0.59 9.99
CA LEU A 104 18.36 -0.69 9.57
C LEU A 104 18.71 0.35 8.49
N TYR A 105 17.83 0.54 7.51
CA TYR A 105 18.01 1.54 6.47
C TYR A 105 18.07 2.95 7.06
N GLN A 106 17.11 3.30 7.92
CA GLN A 106 17.07 4.59 8.60
C GLN A 106 18.30 4.80 9.50
N ALA A 107 18.73 3.77 10.23
CA ALA A 107 19.93 3.83 11.06
C ALA A 107 21.19 4.09 10.23
N ARG A 108 21.34 3.43 9.07
CA ARG A 108 22.45 3.65 8.14
C ARG A 108 22.44 5.08 7.58
N GLN A 109 21.28 5.59 7.19
CA GLN A 109 21.13 6.97 6.73
C GLN A 109 21.51 7.98 7.83
N LYS A 110 21.08 7.73 9.08
CA LYS A 110 21.41 8.57 10.23
C LYS A 110 22.91 8.53 10.54
N LEU A 111 23.57 7.37 10.46
CA LEU A 111 25.02 7.26 10.60
C LEU A 111 25.77 8.05 9.53
N GLN A 112 25.32 8.00 8.27
CA GLN A 112 25.91 8.83 7.20
C GLN A 112 25.74 10.32 7.47
N SER A 113 24.57 10.75 7.96
CA SER A 113 24.30 12.13 8.36
C SER A 113 25.22 12.58 9.50
N ILE A 114 25.39 11.75 10.53
CA ILE A 114 26.31 12.00 11.64
C ILE A 114 27.75 12.11 11.13
N ALA A 115 28.20 11.19 10.27
CA ALA A 115 29.53 11.23 9.69
C ALA A 115 29.76 12.50 8.86
N ARG A 116 28.75 12.98 8.13
CA ARG A 116 28.79 14.25 7.39
C ARG A 116 28.88 15.45 8.34
N ALA A 117 28.09 15.48 9.41
CA ALA A 117 28.12 16.54 10.42
C ALA A 117 29.47 16.60 11.15
N ASN A 118 30.04 15.46 11.52
CA ASN A 118 31.35 15.38 12.18
C ASN A 118 32.50 15.91 11.31
N LYS A 119 32.39 15.85 9.98
CA LYS A 119 33.40 16.43 9.07
C LYS A 119 33.40 17.97 9.10
N ARG A 120 32.28 18.60 9.46
CA ARG A 120 32.11 20.06 9.53
C ARG A 120 31.32 20.43 10.78
N PRO A 121 31.94 20.33 11.97
CA PRO A 121 31.25 20.65 13.21
C PRO A 121 30.88 22.14 13.20
N VAL A 122 29.62 22.43 13.53
CA VAL A 122 29.12 23.80 13.71
C VAL A 122 29.11 24.08 15.20
N ASN A 123 29.67 25.23 15.62
CA ASN A 123 29.63 25.64 17.02
C ASN A 123 28.18 25.91 17.44
N SER A 124 27.74 25.30 18.54
CA SER A 124 26.37 25.46 19.06
C SER A 124 26.08 26.91 19.43
N GLU A 125 27.08 27.66 19.93
CA GLU A 125 26.91 29.06 20.29
C GLU A 125 26.61 29.94 19.05
N GLU A 126 27.30 29.70 17.94
CA GLU A 126 27.02 30.41 16.68
C GLU A 126 25.64 30.03 16.15
N LEU A 127 25.26 28.76 16.21
CA LEU A 127 23.94 28.30 15.79
C LEU A 127 22.83 28.98 16.62
N ILE A 128 23.02 29.14 17.93
CA ILE A 128 22.09 29.85 18.82
C ILE A 128 22.04 31.34 18.47
N LYS A 129 23.19 32.01 18.26
CA LYS A 129 23.24 33.43 17.86
C LYS A 129 22.52 33.67 16.53
N TYR A 130 22.77 32.82 15.52
CA TYR A 130 22.12 32.93 14.23
C TYR A 130 20.62 32.61 14.31
N ALA A 131 20.22 31.58 15.06
CA ALA A 131 18.80 31.25 15.27
C ALA A 131 18.06 32.39 15.96
N HIS A 132 18.66 33.00 16.99
CA HIS A 132 18.10 34.17 17.65
C HIS A 132 18.00 35.36 16.68
N ARG A 133 19.05 35.65 15.92
CA ARG A 133 19.04 36.73 14.92
C ARG A 133 17.96 36.52 13.87
N ILE A 134 17.86 35.32 13.29
CA ILE A 134 16.85 34.96 12.30
C ILE A 134 15.44 35.14 12.89
N SER A 135 15.24 34.72 14.14
CA SER A 135 13.96 34.84 14.84
C SER A 135 13.61 36.28 15.18
N SER A 136 14.58 37.09 15.62
CA SER A 136 14.35 38.49 16.00
C SER A 136 14.16 39.42 14.79
N THR A 137 14.70 39.04 13.62
CA THR A 137 14.52 39.79 12.37
C THR A 137 13.32 39.31 11.53
N TYR A 138 12.48 38.40 12.05
CA TYR A 138 11.29 37.88 11.34
C TYR A 138 11.61 37.34 9.93
N ALA A 139 12.80 36.75 9.74
CA ALA A 139 13.37 36.44 8.42
C ALA A 139 12.95 35.08 7.84
N VAL A 140 12.19 34.27 8.59
CA VAL A 140 11.81 32.90 8.18
C VAL A 140 10.49 32.88 7.43
N SER A 141 9.49 33.60 7.93
CA SER A 141 8.16 33.68 7.35
C SER A 141 7.47 34.98 7.76
N ALA A 142 6.62 35.50 6.88
CA ALA A 142 5.75 36.63 7.22
C ALA A 142 4.71 36.17 8.25
N PRO A 143 4.41 36.96 9.30
CA PRO A 143 3.28 36.70 10.18
C PRO A 143 1.96 36.61 9.40
N ASP A 144 1.01 35.78 9.86
CA ASP A 144 -0.31 35.61 9.19
C ASP A 144 -1.10 36.92 9.05
N ASN A 145 -0.79 37.92 9.87
CA ASN A 145 -1.40 39.25 9.84
C ASN A 145 -0.50 40.32 9.20
N TRP A 146 0.54 39.93 8.47
CA TRP A 146 1.43 40.86 7.81
C TRP A 146 0.70 41.67 6.73
N GLN A 147 0.89 42.98 6.75
CA GLN A 147 0.30 43.93 5.80
C GLN A 147 1.39 44.85 5.24
N GLN A 148 1.13 45.46 4.08
CA GLN A 148 2.05 46.43 3.50
C GLN A 148 2.27 47.60 4.47
N GLY A 149 3.51 47.77 4.92
CA GLY A 149 3.89 48.75 5.96
C GLY A 149 4.23 48.13 7.32
N ASP A 150 3.98 46.83 7.52
CA ASP A 150 4.43 46.11 8.72
C ASP A 150 5.95 45.91 8.70
N PRO A 151 6.69 46.37 9.73
CA PRO A 151 8.14 46.21 9.81
C PRO A 151 8.60 44.75 9.93
N ARG A 152 7.73 43.81 10.33
CA ARG A 152 8.01 42.39 10.51
C ARG A 152 7.92 41.63 9.18
N ARG A 153 8.67 42.07 8.16
CA ARG A 153 8.69 41.47 6.82
C ARG A 153 9.90 40.53 6.66
N PRO A 154 9.76 39.40 5.94
CA PRO A 154 10.83 38.43 5.78
C PRO A 154 11.86 38.79 4.69
N TYR A 155 11.72 39.95 4.03
CA TYR A 155 12.57 40.36 2.91
C TYR A 155 13.02 41.84 3.01
N PRO A 156 14.18 42.20 2.42
CA PRO A 156 14.66 43.58 2.38
C PRO A 156 13.75 44.51 1.53
N THR A 157 13.58 45.76 1.94
CA THR A 157 12.90 46.79 1.12
C THR A 157 13.81 47.40 0.06
N ASP A 158 13.22 47.99 -0.98
CA ASP A 158 13.96 48.76 -2.00
C ASP A 158 14.83 49.86 -1.41
N LEU A 159 14.36 50.53 -0.35
CA LEU A 159 15.13 51.54 0.37
C LEU A 159 16.37 50.94 1.04
N GLU A 160 16.22 49.80 1.74
CA GLU A 160 17.33 49.09 2.38
C GLU A 160 18.31 48.53 1.35
N MET A 161 17.82 47.99 0.23
CA MET A 161 18.65 47.51 -0.87
C MET A 161 19.46 48.64 -1.51
N ARG A 162 18.83 49.81 -1.72
CA ARG A 162 19.50 51.01 -2.26
C ARG A 162 20.49 51.61 -1.28
N ALA A 163 20.18 51.58 0.02
CA ALA A 163 21.06 52.06 1.08
C ALA A 163 22.26 51.13 1.33
N GLY A 164 22.18 49.86 0.91
CA GLY A 164 23.28 48.90 1.02
C GLY A 164 24.48 49.25 0.14
N TYR A 165 25.62 48.62 0.44
CA TYR A 165 26.89 48.84 -0.28
C TYR A 165 26.78 48.66 -1.80
N LEU A 166 25.96 47.71 -2.27
CA LEU A 166 25.74 47.49 -3.69
C LEU A 166 25.01 48.67 -4.35
N GLY A 167 23.99 49.22 -3.69
CA GLY A 167 23.24 50.39 -4.17
C GLY A 167 24.10 51.66 -4.15
N GLN A 168 24.88 51.87 -3.09
CA GLN A 168 25.79 53.02 -2.98
C GLN A 168 26.89 52.99 -4.04
N ASN A 169 27.51 51.84 -4.27
CA ASN A 169 28.57 51.70 -5.28
C ASN A 169 28.02 51.88 -6.70
N GLY A 170 26.79 51.44 -6.98
CA GLY A 170 26.12 51.70 -8.26
C GLY A 170 25.84 53.18 -8.49
N GLN A 171 25.47 53.92 -7.44
CA GLN A 171 25.31 55.38 -7.49
C GLN A 171 26.66 56.08 -7.70
N LEU A 172 27.72 55.62 -7.04
CA LEU A 172 29.06 56.20 -7.17
C LEU A 172 29.61 56.04 -8.60
N LEU A 173 29.38 54.88 -9.23
CA LEU A 173 29.69 54.64 -10.64
C LEU A 173 28.89 55.55 -11.59
N HIS A 174 27.61 55.80 -11.28
CA HIS A 174 26.75 56.72 -12.03
C HIS A 174 27.15 58.20 -11.85
N THR A 175 27.61 58.60 -10.66
CA THR A 175 28.05 59.99 -10.42
C THR A 175 29.38 60.31 -11.09
N GLN A 176 30.26 59.33 -11.32
CA GLN A 176 31.45 59.54 -12.16
C GLN A 176 31.11 59.83 -13.63
N SER A 177 29.94 59.39 -14.11
CA SER A 177 29.49 59.64 -15.49
C SER A 177 28.92 61.06 -15.69
N HIS A 178 28.60 61.78 -14.62
CA HIS A 178 27.87 63.06 -14.70
C HIS A 178 28.77 64.31 -14.54
N LEU A 179 30.10 64.15 -14.52
CA LEU A 179 31.06 65.27 -14.52
C LEU A 179 31.56 65.66 -15.92
N SER A 180 31.01 65.09 -16.99
CA SER A 180 31.36 65.45 -18.36
C SER A 180 30.12 65.63 -19.24
N ASP A 181 29.31 66.66 -18.98
CA ASP A 181 28.59 67.32 -20.07
C ASP A 181 28.07 68.72 -19.69
N PRO A 182 28.70 69.80 -20.21
CA PRO A 182 28.03 71.07 -20.35
C PRO A 182 28.07 71.49 -21.82
N MET A 183 27.12 71.05 -22.66
CA MET A 183 26.52 71.85 -23.73
C MET A 183 25.65 70.98 -24.66
N THR A 184 24.33 71.05 -24.52
CA THR A 184 23.41 71.17 -25.68
C THR A 184 21.99 71.47 -25.22
N ARG A 185 21.74 72.75 -24.87
CA ARG A 185 20.39 73.30 -24.82
C ARG A 185 20.08 73.91 -26.19
N GLY A 186 19.57 73.10 -27.12
CA GLY A 186 19.11 73.52 -28.44
C GLY A 186 17.59 73.37 -28.57
N HIS A 187 16.88 74.49 -28.55
CA HIS A 187 15.48 74.62 -28.95
C HIS A 187 15.32 74.25 -30.44
N HIS A 188 14.40 73.35 -30.79
CA HIS A 188 13.61 73.47 -32.02
C HIS A 188 12.30 72.68 -31.93
N THR A 189 11.24 73.36 -32.35
CA THR A 189 9.85 72.93 -32.43
C THR A 189 9.59 72.14 -33.71
N GLY A 190 8.79 71.07 -33.66
CA GLY A 190 8.25 70.45 -34.87
C GLY A 190 7.67 69.06 -34.64
N LYS A 191 6.34 68.95 -34.77
CA LYS A 191 5.58 67.68 -34.86
C LYS A 191 6.22 66.75 -35.89
N TYR A 192 6.37 65.46 -35.57
CA TYR A 192 6.12 64.23 -36.37
C TYR A 192 6.64 63.03 -35.54
N GLU A 193 5.77 62.07 -35.18
CA GLU A 193 6.20 60.67 -34.97
C GLU A 193 6.63 60.10 -36.34
N PRO A 194 7.54 59.09 -36.45
CA PRO A 194 7.50 57.86 -35.66
C PRO A 194 8.86 57.22 -35.27
N THR A 195 8.79 56.26 -34.35
CA THR A 195 9.62 55.03 -34.24
C THR A 195 11.14 55.14 -34.36
N SER A 196 11.84 54.96 -33.23
CA SER A 196 13.02 54.07 -33.17
C SER A 196 13.43 53.73 -31.73
N ALA A 197 13.26 52.45 -31.41
CA ALA A 197 13.98 51.63 -30.44
C ALA A 197 15.02 52.31 -29.54
N GLY A 198 14.69 52.43 -28.26
CA GLY A 198 15.64 52.55 -27.16
C GLY A 198 15.36 51.43 -26.16
N ILE A 199 16.31 50.50 -26.04
CA ILE A 199 16.27 49.34 -25.16
C ILE A 199 16.26 49.83 -23.70
N GLY A 200 15.06 49.91 -23.12
CA GLY A 200 14.84 50.22 -21.72
C GLY A 200 13.66 49.38 -21.24
N GLY A 201 13.94 48.18 -20.75
CA GLY A 201 12.91 47.30 -20.18
C GLY A 201 12.27 47.96 -18.97
N THR A 202 11.06 48.48 -19.14
CA THR A 202 10.23 48.97 -18.04
C THR A 202 9.61 47.76 -17.34
N PHE A 203 10.11 47.38 -16.16
CA PHE A 203 9.46 46.37 -15.34
C PHE A 203 8.33 47.04 -14.53
N SER A 204 7.08 46.71 -14.84
CA SER A 204 5.91 47.15 -14.10
C SER A 204 5.19 45.92 -13.55
N TRP A 205 5.20 45.74 -12.23
CA TRP A 205 4.42 44.71 -11.55
C TRP A 205 2.93 45.06 -11.63
N GLN A 206 2.19 44.46 -12.56
CA GLN A 206 0.73 44.48 -12.54
C GLN A 206 0.21 43.31 -11.70
N PRO A 207 -0.76 43.53 -10.79
CA PRO A 207 -1.27 42.50 -9.90
C PRO A 207 -2.37 41.71 -10.63
N SER A 208 -1.98 40.87 -11.59
CA SER A 208 -2.87 39.87 -12.20
C SER A 208 -2.03 38.77 -12.86
N GLY A 209 -1.65 37.78 -12.06
CA GLY A 209 -1.89 36.37 -12.36
C GLY A 209 -1.21 35.64 -13.52
N ASP A 210 -0.52 36.26 -14.48
CA ASP A 210 0.09 35.50 -15.59
C ASP A 210 1.47 36.04 -16.01
N LEU A 211 2.52 35.23 -15.74
CA LEU A 211 3.88 35.43 -16.22
C LEU A 211 4.03 34.78 -17.61
N GLN A 212 3.79 35.54 -18.68
CA GLN A 212 4.22 35.14 -20.03
C GLN A 212 5.69 35.55 -20.25
N VAL A 213 6.59 34.57 -20.20
CA VAL A 213 7.98 34.71 -20.66
C VAL A 213 8.09 34.01 -22.03
N HIS A 214 8.24 34.79 -23.10
CA HIS A 214 8.59 34.26 -24.43
C HIS A 214 10.12 34.22 -24.54
N MET A 215 10.73 33.03 -24.41
CA MET A 215 12.16 32.83 -24.64
C MET A 215 12.35 32.11 -25.98
N GLY A 216 12.99 32.79 -26.94
CA GLY A 216 13.36 32.26 -28.25
C GLY A 216 14.34 31.08 -28.13
N GLY A 217 14.16 30.10 -29.02
CA GLY A 217 14.81 28.79 -28.97
C GLY A 217 16.32 28.83 -29.25
N HIS A 218 17.07 28.19 -28.37
CA HIS A 218 18.42 27.70 -28.61
C HIS A 218 18.52 26.24 -28.16
N THR A 219 18.87 25.37 -29.11
CA THR A 219 19.16 23.94 -28.92
C THR A 219 20.45 23.76 -28.14
N ALA A 220 20.37 23.14 -26.96
CA ALA A 220 21.52 22.61 -26.25
C ALA A 220 21.27 21.13 -25.93
N VAL A 221 22.19 20.29 -26.41
CA VAL A 221 22.26 18.84 -26.18
C VAL A 221 22.46 18.59 -24.68
N VAL A 222 21.56 17.81 -24.07
CA VAL A 222 21.70 17.32 -22.69
C VAL A 222 22.01 15.83 -22.74
N GLU A 223 23.20 15.48 -22.26
CA GLU A 223 23.60 14.09 -21.97
C GLU A 223 22.67 13.49 -20.91
N LYS A 224 22.12 12.32 -21.24
CA LYS A 224 21.19 11.55 -20.43
C LYS A 224 21.96 10.81 -19.34
N LYS A 225 21.99 11.37 -18.12
CA LYS A 225 22.39 10.64 -16.92
C LYS A 225 21.12 10.06 -16.27
N GLU A 226 21.13 8.75 -16.08
CA GLU A 226 20.02 7.93 -15.57
C GLU A 226 19.40 8.55 -14.31
N GLN A 227 18.12 8.92 -14.42
CA GLN A 227 17.24 9.19 -13.29
C GLN A 227 16.64 7.84 -12.87
N GLU A 228 17.01 7.42 -11.67
CA GLU A 228 16.42 6.32 -10.93
C GLU A 228 14.97 6.70 -10.59
N ASP A 229 14.01 5.91 -11.08
CA ASP A 229 12.58 6.08 -10.86
C ASP A 229 12.28 6.12 -9.36
N VAL A 230 11.83 7.27 -8.87
CA VAL A 230 11.21 7.39 -7.55
C VAL A 230 9.73 7.11 -7.75
N GLU A 231 9.32 5.85 -7.57
CA GLU A 231 7.90 5.50 -7.52
C GLU A 231 7.24 6.20 -6.32
N VAL A 232 6.46 7.23 -6.62
CA VAL A 232 5.54 7.89 -5.70
C VAL A 232 4.45 6.90 -5.31
N MET A 233 4.60 6.31 -4.12
CA MET A 233 3.56 5.48 -3.49
C MET A 233 2.34 6.36 -3.20
N SER A 234 1.24 6.10 -3.89
CA SER A 234 -0.04 6.72 -3.61
C SER A 234 -0.51 6.27 -2.23
N SER A 235 -0.73 7.22 -1.33
CA SER A 235 -1.35 6.99 -0.04
C SER A 235 -2.86 6.78 -0.24
N ASP A 236 -3.32 5.54 -0.16
CA ASP A 236 -4.74 5.20 -0.08
C ASP A 236 -5.28 5.59 1.29
N SER A 237 -5.78 6.82 1.37
CA SER A 237 -6.54 7.28 2.53
C SER A 237 -7.91 6.61 2.54
N SER A 238 -8.05 5.53 3.32
CA SER A 238 -9.37 5.00 3.69
C SER A 238 -9.85 5.65 4.98
N SER A 239 -10.72 6.65 4.85
CA SER A 239 -11.49 7.22 5.96
C SER A 239 -12.67 6.31 6.29
N SER A 240 -12.63 5.64 7.45
CA SER A 240 -13.80 4.98 8.02
C SER A 240 -14.62 6.00 8.81
N SER A 241 -15.78 6.36 8.25
CA SER A 241 -16.82 7.16 8.89
C SER A 241 -17.55 6.30 9.93
N SER A 242 -17.32 6.58 11.21
CA SER A 242 -18.10 6.00 12.32
C SER A 242 -19.45 6.71 12.42
N SER A 243 -20.54 6.00 12.08
CA SER A 243 -21.89 6.35 12.52
C SER A 243 -22.03 5.97 13.99
N ASP A 244 -22.12 6.97 14.87
CA ASP A 244 -22.58 6.79 16.24
C ASP A 244 -24.10 6.97 16.28
N SER A 245 -24.79 6.02 16.92
CA SER A 245 -26.22 6.03 17.15
C SER A 245 -26.46 6.04 18.65
N GLN A 246 -26.93 7.17 19.18
CA GLN A 246 -27.75 7.28 20.39
C GLN A 246 -28.76 8.41 20.24
#